data_AF-Q9M7N4-F1
#
_entry.id   AF-Q9M7N4-F1
#
_cell.length_a   1.000
_cell.length_b   1.000
_cell.length_c   1.000
_cell.angle_alpha   90.00
_cell.angle_beta   90.00
_cell.angle_gamma   90.00
#
_symmetry.space_group_name_H-M   'P 1'
#
loop_
_entity.id
_entity.type
_entity.pdbx_description
1 polymer ?
#
loop_
_entity_poly.entity_id
_entity_poly.type
_entity_poly.pdbx_seq_one_letter_code
_entity_poly.pdbx_strand_id
1 'polypeptide(L)'
;MSDTETTPEQPSTPPQTEAPPQPDPSAAVSFSIWPPTQRTRDAVVKRLIETLSAPSVLSKRYGTLSSDEASAAARQIEDEAFCAATAASASAAADGIETLQVYSKEISKRMLDTVKARAPPSPAAVEGVAAAVSD
;
A
#
# COMPACT_ATOMS: atom_id res chain seq x y z
N MET A 1 -30.24 48.34 -72.38
CA MET A 1 -31.16 47.53 -71.57
C MET A 1 -30.30 46.87 -70.52
N SER A 2 -30.41 47.33 -69.28
CA SER A 2 -29.67 46.80 -68.14
C SER A 2 -30.62 45.92 -67.37
N ASP A 3 -30.74 44.67 -67.80
CA ASP A 3 -31.56 43.67 -67.12
C ASP A 3 -30.73 42.98 -66.03
N THR A 4 -31.39 42.92 -64.89
CA THR A 4 -30.94 42.50 -63.57
C THR A 4 -30.89 40.97 -63.44
N GLU A 5 -30.13 40.52 -62.45
CA GLU A 5 -30.43 39.36 -61.59
C GLU A 5 -30.12 37.95 -62.14
N THR A 6 -29.18 37.27 -61.47
CA THR A 6 -29.48 36.03 -60.74
C THR A 6 -28.19 35.55 -60.05
N THR A 7 -28.25 35.52 -58.73
CA THR A 7 -27.38 34.74 -57.85
C THR A 7 -27.96 33.33 -57.74
N PRO A 8 -27.22 32.27 -58.08
CA PRO A 8 -27.51 30.92 -57.59
C PRO A 8 -26.36 30.45 -56.68
N GLU A 9 -26.63 30.54 -55.38
CA GLU A 9 -26.49 29.44 -54.41
C GLU A 9 -25.25 28.52 -54.55
N GLN A 10 -24.25 28.77 -53.70
CA GLN A 10 -23.20 27.81 -53.39
C GLN A 10 -23.76 26.75 -52.41
N PRO A 11 -23.90 25.47 -52.81
CA PRO A 11 -24.43 24.43 -51.94
C PRO A 11 -23.38 23.97 -50.93
N SER A 12 -23.69 24.21 -49.66
CA SER A 12 -23.45 23.38 -48.48
C SER A 12 -22.20 22.47 -48.47
N THR A 13 -21.18 22.93 -47.74
CA THR A 13 -20.10 22.09 -47.23
C THR A 13 -20.67 20.88 -46.47
N PRO A 14 -20.17 19.66 -46.72
CA PRO A 14 -20.71 18.43 -46.12
C PRO A 14 -20.60 18.45 -44.59
N PRO A 15 -21.64 17.98 -43.88
CA PRO A 15 -21.61 17.87 -42.43
C PRO A 15 -20.50 16.90 -42.03
N GLN A 16 -19.42 17.43 -41.46
CA GLN A 16 -18.48 16.62 -40.71
C GLN A 16 -19.25 16.14 -39.48
N THR A 17 -19.65 14.87 -39.51
CA THR A 17 -20.11 14.14 -38.34
C THR A 17 -18.99 14.17 -37.32
N GLU A 18 -19.05 15.15 -36.42
CA GLU A 18 -18.20 15.26 -35.25
C GLU A 18 -18.44 13.99 -34.42
N ALA A 19 -17.54 13.02 -34.54
CA ALA A 19 -17.59 11.82 -33.74
C ALA A 19 -17.51 12.24 -32.27
N PRO A 20 -18.44 11.76 -31.41
CA PRO A 20 -18.47 12.17 -30.02
C PRO A 20 -17.10 11.90 -29.39
N PRO A 21 -16.54 12.87 -28.62
CA PRO A 21 -15.25 12.70 -27.97
C PRO A 21 -15.31 11.44 -27.12
N GLN A 22 -14.57 10.41 -27.53
CA GLN A 22 -14.40 9.24 -26.67
C GLN A 22 -13.75 9.75 -25.38
N PRO A 23 -14.35 9.51 -24.21
CA PRO A 23 -13.70 9.84 -22.95
C PRO A 23 -12.38 9.07 -22.94
N ASP A 24 -11.26 9.78 -22.95
CA ASP A 24 -9.93 9.21 -22.91
C ASP A 24 -9.82 8.33 -21.65
N PRO A 25 -9.75 6.99 -21.76
CA PRO A 25 -9.61 6.12 -20.59
C PRO A 25 -8.27 6.33 -19.87
N SER A 26 -7.36 7.11 -20.46
CA SER A 26 -6.08 7.51 -19.88
C SER A 26 -6.19 8.63 -18.85
N ALA A 27 -7.35 9.26 -18.67
CA ALA A 27 -7.64 10.07 -17.49
C ALA A 27 -7.89 9.18 -16.26
N ALA A 28 -6.95 8.26 -15.99
CA ALA A 28 -6.86 7.58 -14.72
C ALA A 28 -6.69 8.68 -13.66
N VAL A 29 -7.77 8.96 -12.96
CA VAL A 29 -7.79 9.87 -11.82
C VAL A 29 -6.84 9.28 -10.78
N SER A 30 -5.64 9.83 -10.69
CA SER A 30 -4.66 9.48 -9.66
C SER A 30 -5.18 10.05 -8.34
N PHE A 31 -5.85 9.22 -7.56
CA PHE A 31 -6.18 9.56 -6.18
C PHE A 31 -4.94 9.33 -5.33
N SER A 32 -4.29 10.41 -4.89
CA SER A 32 -3.23 10.34 -3.89
C SER A 32 -3.81 9.94 -2.54
N ILE A 33 -3.99 8.63 -2.33
CA ILE A 33 -4.46 8.03 -1.06
C ILE A 33 -3.30 7.95 -0.03
N TRP A 34 -2.06 8.22 -0.47
CA TRP A 34 -0.84 8.16 0.33
C TRP A 34 -0.15 9.54 0.40
N PRO A 35 0.47 9.93 1.54
CA PRO A 35 0.61 9.20 2.81
C PRO A 35 -0.60 9.32 3.76
N PRO A 36 -0.76 8.38 4.70
CA PRO A 36 -1.74 8.50 5.78
C PRO A 36 -1.43 9.70 6.67
N THR A 37 -2.47 10.32 7.23
CA THR A 37 -2.31 11.37 8.23
C THR A 37 -1.69 10.83 9.52
N GLN A 38 -1.04 11.67 10.31
CA GLN A 38 -0.49 11.26 11.61
C GLN A 38 -1.56 10.63 12.52
N ARG A 39 -2.79 11.17 12.50
CA ARG A 39 -3.92 10.60 13.26
C ARG A 39 -4.21 9.15 12.84
N THR A 40 -4.14 8.86 11.55
CA THR A 40 -4.33 7.50 11.02
C THR A 40 -3.18 6.60 11.44
N ARG A 41 -1.92 7.08 11.36
CA ARG A 41 -0.75 6.34 11.83
C ARG A 41 -0.85 5.99 13.31
N ASP A 42 -1.25 6.94 14.15
CA ASP A 42 -1.46 6.72 15.58
C ASP A 42 -2.55 5.67 15.86
N ALA A 43 -3.62 5.66 15.05
CA ALA A 43 -4.67 4.65 15.15
C ALA A 43 -4.17 3.24 14.75
N VAL A 44 -3.30 3.15 13.75
CA VAL A 44 -2.62 1.90 13.36
C VAL A 44 -1.75 1.40 14.51
N VAL A 45 -0.91 2.27 15.09
CA VAL A 45 -0.08 1.94 16.26
C VAL A 45 -0.95 1.44 17.42
N LYS A 46 -2.03 2.15 17.76
CA LYS A 46 -2.97 1.72 18.82
C LYS A 46 -3.54 0.33 18.54
N ARG A 47 -3.95 0.05 17.31
CA ARG A 47 -4.47 -1.26 16.92
C ARG A 47 -3.41 -2.36 17.01
N LEU A 48 -2.16 -2.06 16.66
CA LEU A 48 -1.04 -2.99 16.83
C LEU A 48 -0.78 -3.28 18.31
N ILE A 49 -0.78 -2.26 19.18
CA ILE A 49 -0.66 -2.43 20.64
C ILE A 49 -1.74 -3.37 21.17
N GLU A 50 -3.00 -3.12 20.82
CA GLU A 50 -4.12 -3.99 21.20
C GLU A 50 -3.90 -5.43 20.70
N THR A 51 -3.44 -5.59 19.45
CA THR A 51 -3.21 -6.92 18.86
C THR A 51 -2.07 -7.68 19.53
N LEU A 52 -1.00 -6.98 19.91
CA LEU A 52 0.20 -7.57 20.52
C LEU A 52 0.06 -7.81 22.02
N SER A 53 -0.78 -7.03 22.72
CA SER A 53 -0.98 -7.13 24.18
C SER A 53 -2.23 -7.91 24.58
N ALA A 54 -3.26 -7.98 23.73
CA ALA A 54 -4.49 -8.68 24.07
C ALA A 54 -4.43 -10.19 23.76
N PRO A 55 -5.09 -11.03 24.56
CA PRO A 55 -5.30 -12.43 24.22
C PRO A 55 -6.00 -12.59 22.87
N SER A 56 -5.37 -13.31 21.94
CA SER A 56 -5.86 -13.58 20.59
C SER A 56 -5.42 -14.97 20.11
N VAL A 57 -5.82 -15.38 18.90
CA VAL A 57 -5.33 -16.66 18.32
C VAL A 57 -3.81 -16.66 18.14
N LEU A 58 -3.22 -15.51 17.80
CA LEU A 58 -1.76 -15.36 17.69
C LEU A 58 -1.09 -15.44 19.06
N SER A 59 -1.70 -14.82 20.08
CA SER A 59 -1.11 -14.84 21.42
C SER A 59 -1.13 -16.23 22.07
N LYS A 60 -2.06 -17.11 21.68
CA LYS A 60 -2.03 -18.53 22.09
C LYS A 60 -0.83 -19.29 21.52
N ARG A 61 -0.28 -18.85 20.38
CA ARG A 61 0.86 -19.48 19.71
C ARG A 61 2.20 -18.86 20.10
N TYR A 62 2.22 -17.54 20.27
CA TYR A 62 3.46 -16.76 20.42
C TYR A 62 3.56 -15.98 21.74
N GLY A 63 2.50 -15.95 22.55
CA GLY A 63 2.39 -15.13 23.76
C GLY A 63 1.87 -13.72 23.49
N THR A 64 1.61 -12.99 24.57
CA THR A 64 1.29 -11.55 24.58
C THR A 64 2.51 -10.75 25.04
N LEU A 65 2.65 -9.52 24.55
CA LEU A 65 3.61 -8.55 25.07
C LEU A 65 3.03 -7.76 26.23
N SER A 66 3.90 -7.28 27.13
CA SER A 66 3.50 -6.26 28.10
C SER A 66 3.08 -4.97 27.36
N SER A 67 2.30 -4.10 28.02
CA SER A 67 1.82 -2.87 27.36
C SER A 67 2.95 -1.97 26.88
N ASP A 68 4.08 -1.93 27.60
CA ASP A 68 5.24 -1.11 27.24
C ASP A 68 6.00 -1.73 26.06
N GLU A 69 6.31 -3.03 26.11
CA GLU A 69 6.92 -3.76 24.99
C GLU A 69 6.05 -3.70 23.73
N ALA A 70 4.72 -3.86 23.87
CA ALA A 70 3.78 -3.76 22.77
C ALA A 70 3.77 -2.36 22.15
N SER A 71 3.83 -1.30 22.97
CA SER A 71 3.92 0.08 22.53
C SER A 71 5.19 0.36 21.73
N ALA A 72 6.34 -0.06 22.26
CA ALA A 72 7.62 0.10 21.57
C ALA A 72 7.65 -0.67 20.25
N ALA A 73 7.25 -1.95 20.26
CA ALA A 73 7.20 -2.79 19.07
C ALA A 73 6.22 -2.24 18.02
N ALA A 74 5.01 -1.82 18.42
CA ALA A 74 4.01 -1.29 17.50
C ALA A 74 4.49 -0.02 16.79
N ARG A 75 5.17 0.89 17.49
CA ARG A 75 5.76 2.10 16.90
C ARG A 75 6.84 1.73 15.91
N GLN A 76 7.76 0.85 16.29
CA GLN A 76 8.82 0.39 15.39
C GLN A 76 8.26 -0.30 14.13
N ILE A 77 7.27 -1.19 14.28
CA ILE A 77 6.62 -1.88 13.15
C ILE A 77 6.01 -0.86 12.18
N GLU A 78 5.26 0.12 12.70
CA GLU A 78 4.58 1.11 11.88
C GLU A 78 5.56 2.07 11.22
N ASP A 79 6.55 2.59 11.95
CA ASP A 79 7.56 3.50 11.43
C ASP A 79 8.39 2.84 10.32
N GLU A 80 8.84 1.60 10.52
CA GLU A 80 9.58 0.88 9.49
C GLU A 80 8.72 0.55 8.26
N ALA A 81 7.45 0.18 8.45
CA ALA A 81 6.53 -0.05 7.35
C ALA A 81 6.23 1.25 6.58
N PHE A 82 6.06 2.37 7.28
CA PHE A 82 5.87 3.69 6.68
C PHE A 82 7.09 4.09 5.86
N CYS A 83 8.30 3.90 6.39
CA CYS A 83 9.55 4.15 5.67
C CYS A 83 9.68 3.26 4.42
N ALA A 84 9.39 1.97 4.53
CA ALA A 84 9.44 1.04 3.40
C ALA A 84 8.44 1.42 2.28
N ALA A 85 7.20 1.78 2.66
CA ALA A 85 6.19 2.24 1.72
C ALA A 85 6.58 3.59 1.09
N THR A 86 7.07 4.53 1.89
CA THR A 86 7.56 5.83 1.39
C THR A 86 8.71 5.65 0.39
N ALA A 87 9.67 4.77 0.68
CA ALA A 87 10.74 4.43 -0.24
C ALA A 87 10.22 3.78 -1.53
N ALA A 88 9.20 2.93 -1.46
CA ALA A 88 8.54 2.36 -2.64
C ALA A 88 7.82 3.44 -3.48
N SER A 89 7.18 4.42 -2.84
CA SER A 89 6.52 5.54 -3.53
C SER A 89 7.47 6.51 -4.23
N ALA A 90 8.72 6.57 -3.80
CA ALA A 90 9.75 7.35 -4.48
C ALA A 90 10.15 6.75 -5.83
N SER A 91 9.83 5.46 -6.08
CA SER A 91 9.87 4.89 -7.42
C SER A 91 8.69 5.42 -8.22
N ALA A 92 8.97 6.09 -9.36
CA ALA A 92 7.96 6.73 -10.20
C ALA A 92 6.85 5.77 -10.73
N ALA A 93 7.01 4.46 -10.53
CA ALA A 93 6.03 3.44 -10.92
C ALA A 93 4.89 3.23 -9.91
N ALA A 94 5.11 3.55 -8.62
CA ALA A 94 4.16 3.18 -7.57
C ALA A 94 3.08 4.25 -7.40
N ASP A 95 1.84 3.91 -7.78
CA ASP A 95 0.67 4.74 -7.47
C ASP A 95 0.39 4.74 -5.95
N GLY A 96 -0.38 5.72 -5.46
CA GLY A 96 -0.73 5.85 -4.05
C GLY A 96 -1.43 4.60 -3.49
N ILE A 97 -2.20 3.89 -4.34
CA ILE A 97 -2.85 2.63 -4.00
C ILE A 97 -1.83 1.50 -3.77
N GLU A 98 -0.85 1.36 -4.67
CA GLU A 98 0.19 0.34 -4.54
C GLU A 98 1.06 0.58 -3.30
N THR A 99 1.36 1.85 -3.03
CA THR A 99 2.10 2.24 -1.83
C THR A 99 1.37 1.85 -0.56
N LEU A 100 0.05 2.07 -0.49
CA LEU A 100 -0.77 1.64 0.64
C LEU A 100 -0.79 0.11 0.82
N GLN A 101 -0.77 -0.63 -0.30
CA GLN A 101 -0.65 -2.09 -0.25
C GLN A 101 0.70 -2.53 0.32
N VAL A 102 1.80 -1.87 -0.07
CA VAL A 102 3.14 -2.13 0.50
C VAL A 102 3.12 -1.87 2.01
N TYR A 103 2.59 -0.73 2.45
CA TYR A 103 2.47 -0.40 3.87
C TYR A 103 1.71 -1.48 4.66
N SER A 104 0.56 -1.93 4.14
CA SER A 104 -0.27 -2.97 4.77
C SER A 104 0.44 -4.32 4.86
N LYS A 105 1.17 -4.71 3.79
CA LYS A 105 1.97 -5.93 3.75
C LYS A 105 3.12 -5.88 4.75
N GLU A 106 3.85 -4.78 4.80
CA GLU A 106 5.01 -4.61 5.68
C GLU A 106 4.61 -4.57 7.17
N ILE A 107 3.47 -3.95 7.53
CA ILE A 107 2.92 -4.03 8.89
C ILE A 107 2.65 -5.47 9.29
N SER A 108 1.90 -6.21 8.45
CA SER A 108 1.47 -7.57 8.77
C SER A 108 2.66 -8.51 8.89
N LYS A 109 3.62 -8.40 7.97
CA LYS A 109 4.87 -9.15 7.97
C LYS A 109 5.66 -8.90 9.25
N ARG A 110 5.95 -7.64 9.57
CA ARG A 110 6.72 -7.27 10.76
C ARG A 110 6.02 -7.66 12.05
N MET A 111 4.71 -7.48 12.14
CA MET A 111 3.94 -7.94 13.29
C MET A 111 4.11 -9.45 13.52
N LEU A 112 4.04 -10.26 12.45
CA LEU A 112 4.27 -11.70 12.54
C LEU A 112 5.72 -12.04 12.91
N ASP A 113 6.69 -11.32 12.35
CA ASP A 113 8.11 -11.52 12.65
C ASP A 113 8.41 -11.19 14.12
N THR A 114 7.85 -10.10 14.65
CA THR A 114 7.96 -9.70 16.06
C THR A 114 7.43 -10.78 17.00
N VAL A 115 6.23 -11.32 16.74
CA VAL A 115 5.67 -12.36 17.64
C VAL A 115 6.40 -13.71 17.47
N LYS A 116 6.86 -14.05 16.27
CA LYS A 116 7.65 -15.27 16.03
C LYS A 116 9.01 -15.22 16.71
N ALA A 117 9.68 -14.07 16.69
CA ALA A 117 10.98 -13.89 17.34
C ALA A 117 10.91 -14.05 18.88
N ARG A 118 9.70 -13.92 19.46
CA ARG A 118 9.46 -14.16 20.89
C ARG A 118 9.17 -15.61 21.23
N ALA A 119 8.75 -16.43 20.25
CA ALA A 119 8.52 -17.84 20.48
C ALA A 119 9.80 -18.48 21.05
N PRO A 120 9.70 -19.41 22.01
CA PRO A 120 10.87 -20.15 22.43
C PRO A 120 11.56 -20.74 21.19
N PRO A 121 12.90 -20.75 21.14
CA PRO A 121 13.63 -21.23 19.98
C PRO A 121 13.09 -22.61 19.63
N SER A 122 12.53 -22.72 18.42
CA SER A 122 12.14 -24.02 17.89
C SER A 122 13.40 -24.89 17.92
N PRO A 123 13.36 -26.12 18.48
CA PRO A 123 14.53 -26.97 18.59
C PRO A 123 15.18 -27.31 17.23
N ALA A 124 14.53 -26.96 16.11
CA ALA A 124 15.12 -27.05 14.77
C ALA A 124 16.35 -26.14 14.54
N ALA A 125 16.62 -25.14 15.40
CA ALA A 125 17.77 -24.25 15.21
C ALA A 125 19.09 -24.76 15.81
N VAL A 126 19.08 -25.83 16.62
CA VAL A 126 20.32 -26.33 17.27
C VAL A 126 20.96 -27.53 16.56
N GLU A 127 20.34 -28.10 15.54
CA GLU A 127 20.90 -29.28 14.82
C GLU A 127 21.82 -28.95 13.64
N GLY A 128 22.17 -27.67 13.45
CA GLY A 128 22.98 -27.23 12.29
C GLY A 128 24.50 -27.15 12.50
N VAL A 129 25.00 -27.26 13.74
CA VAL A 129 26.44 -26.97 14.02
C VAL A 129 27.21 -28.17 14.56
N ALA A 130 26.55 -29.24 15.00
CA ALA A 130 27.25 -30.37 15.64
C ALA A 130 27.68 -31.51 14.71
N ALA A 131 27.32 -31.50 13.41
CA ALA A 131 27.52 -32.65 12.52
C ALA A 131 28.67 -32.52 11.52
N ALA A 132 29.56 -31.54 11.65
CA ALA A 132 30.78 -31.47 10.85
C ALA A 132 31.92 -32.23 11.56
N VAL A 133 31.97 -33.56 11.30
CA VAL A 133 33.15 -34.40 11.01
C VAL A 133 34.40 -34.17 11.93
N SER A 134 34.81 -35.03 12.87
CA SER A 134 34.93 -36.49 12.93
C SER A 134 35.68 -37.11 11.75
N ASP A 135 37.00 -36.88 11.67
CA ASP A 135 38.06 -37.91 11.72
C ASP A 135 39.45 -37.23 11.69
#